data_AF-A0A6L9J0L2-F1
#
_entry.id   AF-A0A6L9J0L2-F1
#
_cell.length_a   1.000
_cell.length_b   1.000
_cell.length_c   1.000
_cell.angle_alpha   90.00
_cell.angle_beta   90.00
_cell.angle_gamma   90.00
#
_symmetry.space_group_name_H-M   'P 1'
#
loop_
_entity.id
_entity.type
_entity.pdbx_description
1 polymer ?
#
loop_
_entity_poly.entity_id
_entity_poly.type
_entity_poly.pdbx_seq_one_letter_code
_entity_poly.pdbx_strand_id
1 'polypeptide(L)'
;MRKTFQDYQFSRVLDYALAFIMPVLAVVAALALGAIMLWLLDVDPREAYENLYNGAVGVSRGSPVLNIDSRSETFVKAIPLLFVGIGICIAFRAGVINVGGEGQMIAGAVVGTAVALEMESIPGIFTWVPWDDFPRLASITVVMFSAFVGGAVWGSIAGVLKAYFNVNEILSTIMLNQIAFQVMFYLLKGDLQDPRQQSRAGGIAKTVKVPEHTRLPRLTWFTDVNIRLHAGLLVAIALAVLVYVLLWRTTYGYRIRAVGKNPRAARYAGINVRRQVVYAMVWSGGFAGLAGI
;
A
#
# COMPACT_ATOMS: atom_id res chain seq x y z
N MET A 1 -36.72 -36.70 -3.76
CA MET A 1 -35.61 -36.02 -4.48
C MET A 1 -35.94 -34.60 -4.97
N ARG A 2 -37.19 -34.27 -5.39
CA ARG A 2 -37.51 -32.91 -5.89
C ARG A 2 -37.54 -31.80 -4.82
N LYS A 3 -38.00 -32.09 -3.59
CA LYS A 3 -38.04 -31.10 -2.49
C LYS A 3 -36.65 -30.69 -2.00
N THR A 4 -35.71 -31.64 -1.88
CA THR A 4 -34.33 -31.39 -1.44
C THR A 4 -33.50 -30.53 -2.41
N PHE A 5 -33.87 -30.49 -3.69
CA PHE A 5 -33.18 -29.67 -4.71
C PHE A 5 -33.64 -28.21 -4.70
N GLN A 6 -34.91 -27.94 -4.38
CA GLN A 6 -35.46 -26.59 -4.26
C GLN A 6 -34.92 -25.87 -3.02
N ASP A 7 -34.83 -26.56 -1.88
CA ASP A 7 -34.26 -25.99 -0.65
C ASP A 7 -32.77 -25.61 -0.83
N TYR A 8 -32.03 -26.38 -1.65
CA TYR A 8 -30.61 -26.14 -1.94
C TYR A 8 -30.35 -24.97 -2.90
N GLN A 9 -31.29 -24.67 -3.80
CA GLN A 9 -31.19 -23.50 -4.68
C GLN A 9 -31.70 -22.23 -4.00
N PHE A 10 -32.75 -22.33 -3.19
CA PHE A 10 -33.29 -21.21 -2.43
C PHE A 10 -32.28 -20.72 -1.37
N SER A 11 -31.58 -21.64 -0.68
CA SER A 11 -30.51 -21.29 0.25
C SER A 11 -29.35 -20.57 -0.46
N ARG A 12 -28.94 -21.00 -1.65
CA ARG A 12 -27.90 -20.32 -2.44
C ARG A 12 -28.27 -18.90 -2.85
N VAL A 13 -29.49 -18.69 -3.36
CA VAL A 13 -29.96 -17.34 -3.74
C VAL A 13 -30.03 -16.43 -2.52
N LEU A 14 -30.51 -16.95 -1.39
CA LEU A 14 -30.52 -16.24 -0.12
C LEU A 14 -29.09 -15.92 0.36
N ASP A 15 -28.15 -16.87 0.25
CA ASP A 15 -26.74 -16.66 0.62
C ASP A 15 -26.09 -15.57 -0.24
N TYR A 16 -26.33 -15.56 -1.56
CA TYR A 16 -25.83 -14.50 -2.44
C TYR A 16 -26.49 -13.15 -2.15
N ALA A 17 -27.80 -13.13 -1.89
CA ALA A 17 -28.53 -11.92 -1.54
C ALA A 17 -28.04 -11.35 -0.21
N LEU A 18 -27.86 -12.18 0.82
CA LEU A 18 -27.30 -11.79 2.11
C LEU A 18 -25.84 -11.34 1.97
N ALA A 19 -25.03 -12.04 1.18
CA ALA A 19 -23.65 -11.62 0.93
C ALA A 19 -23.53 -10.24 0.26
N PHE A 20 -24.54 -9.81 -0.49
CA PHE A 20 -24.60 -8.48 -1.09
C PHE A 20 -25.27 -7.43 -0.18
N ILE A 21 -26.39 -7.78 0.44
CA ILE A 21 -27.18 -6.87 1.29
C ILE A 21 -26.39 -6.50 2.55
N MET A 22 -25.63 -7.43 3.14
CA MET A 22 -24.91 -7.19 4.38
C MET A 22 -23.87 -6.05 4.24
N PRO A 23 -22.98 -6.02 3.23
CA PRO A 23 -22.11 -4.86 2.98
C PRO A 23 -22.88 -3.56 2.72
N VAL A 24 -23.98 -3.60 1.97
CA VAL A 24 -24.77 -2.40 1.67
C VAL A 24 -25.40 -1.83 2.94
N LEU A 25 -26.00 -2.69 3.77
CA LEU A 25 -26.53 -2.29 5.09
C LEU A 25 -25.43 -1.76 6.00
N ALA A 26 -24.24 -2.37 5.99
CA ALA A 26 -23.11 -1.88 6.76
C ALA A 26 -22.67 -0.47 6.33
N VAL A 27 -22.64 -0.19 5.02
CA VAL A 27 -22.34 1.15 4.49
C VAL A 27 -23.42 2.15 4.90
N VAL A 28 -24.70 1.79 4.75
CA VAL A 28 -25.81 2.66 5.15
C VAL A 28 -25.79 2.94 6.66
N ALA A 29 -25.55 1.92 7.48
CA ALA A 29 -25.43 2.07 8.92
C ALA A 29 -24.23 2.95 9.31
N ALA A 30 -23.08 2.80 8.65
CA ALA A 30 -21.92 3.63 8.87
C ALA A 30 -22.17 5.11 8.50
N LEU A 31 -22.86 5.36 7.38
CA LEU A 31 -23.30 6.71 7.01
C LEU A 31 -24.33 7.26 8.01
N ALA A 32 -25.30 6.45 8.45
CA ALA A 32 -26.25 6.91 9.46
C ALA A 32 -25.57 7.30 10.77
N LEU A 33 -24.62 6.49 11.26
CA LEU A 33 -23.82 6.81 12.44
C LEU A 33 -22.97 8.07 12.24
N GLY A 34 -22.35 8.23 11.06
CA GLY A 34 -21.63 9.46 10.71
C GLY A 34 -22.54 10.69 10.71
N ALA A 35 -23.77 10.56 10.22
CA ALA A 35 -24.74 11.65 10.17
C ALA A 35 -25.16 12.09 11.58
N ILE A 36 -25.37 11.13 12.47
CA ILE A 36 -25.66 11.39 13.89
C ILE A 36 -24.48 12.15 14.54
N MET A 37 -23.24 11.72 14.28
CA MET A 37 -22.05 12.41 14.80
C MET A 37 -21.93 13.85 14.28
N LEU A 38 -22.18 14.08 12.98
CA LEU A 38 -22.13 15.42 12.39
C LEU A 38 -23.21 16.33 12.98
N TRP A 39 -24.42 15.81 13.14
CA TRP A 39 -25.52 16.53 13.77
C TRP A 39 -25.20 16.92 15.22
N LEU A 40 -24.56 16.02 16.00
CA LEU A 40 -24.09 16.32 17.36
C LEU A 40 -22.97 17.37 17.42
N LEU A 41 -22.27 17.61 16.31
CA LEU A 41 -21.23 18.64 16.16
C LEU A 41 -21.77 19.96 15.60
N ASP A 42 -23.10 20.12 15.52
CA ASP A 42 -23.79 21.25 14.88
C ASP A 42 -23.41 21.45 13.39
N VAL A 43 -23.06 20.36 12.70
CA VAL A 43 -22.80 20.36 11.25
C VAL A 43 -23.95 19.69 10.52
N ASP A 44 -24.50 20.34 9.48
CA ASP A 44 -25.54 19.74 8.64
C ASP A 44 -24.99 18.47 7.93
N PRO A 45 -25.51 17.27 8.23
CA PRO A 45 -25.02 16.03 7.63
C PRO A 45 -25.22 15.99 6.12
N ARG A 46 -26.27 16.65 5.61
CA ARG A 46 -26.56 16.67 4.18
C ARG A 46 -25.49 17.44 3.43
N GLU A 47 -25.17 18.65 3.90
CA GLU A 47 -24.12 19.47 3.31
C GLU A 47 -22.77 18.75 3.37
N ALA A 48 -22.46 18.11 4.49
CA ALA A 48 -21.23 17.33 4.64
C ALA A 48 -21.12 16.17 3.62
N TYR A 49 -22.21 15.42 3.39
CA TYR A 49 -22.19 14.34 2.39
C TYR A 49 -22.21 14.83 0.95
N GLU A 50 -22.89 15.93 0.66
CA GLU A 50 -22.80 16.59 -0.65
C GLU A 50 -21.35 17.04 -0.92
N ASN A 51 -20.69 17.64 0.07
CA ASN A 51 -19.28 18.02 -0.01
C ASN A 51 -18.34 16.82 -0.14
N LEU A 52 -18.60 15.72 0.56
CA LEU A 52 -17.83 14.47 0.42
C LEU A 52 -17.94 13.90 -1.00
N TYR A 53 -19.17 13.80 -1.54
CA TYR A 53 -19.42 13.30 -2.88
C TYR A 53 -18.80 14.20 -3.95
N ASN A 54 -19.01 15.52 -3.82
CA ASN A 54 -18.44 16.51 -4.74
C ASN A 54 -16.91 16.56 -4.65
N GLY A 55 -16.34 16.37 -3.45
CA GLY A 55 -14.91 16.28 -3.23
C GLY A 55 -14.29 15.07 -3.95
N ALA A 56 -14.98 13.92 -3.95
CA ALA A 56 -14.49 12.69 -4.57
C ALA A 56 -14.70 12.65 -6.10
N VAL A 57 -15.91 12.98 -6.57
CA VAL A 57 -16.31 12.80 -7.99
C VAL A 57 -16.15 14.09 -8.79
N GLY A 58 -16.11 15.26 -8.15
CA GLY A 58 -15.97 16.55 -8.83
C GLY A 58 -17.17 16.84 -9.75
N VAL A 59 -18.39 16.83 -9.21
CA VAL A 59 -19.61 17.05 -10.02
C VAL A 59 -20.10 18.51 -9.94
N SER A 60 -20.03 19.15 -8.76
CA SER A 60 -20.67 20.45 -8.51
C SER A 60 -19.73 21.63 -8.23
N ARG A 61 -18.45 21.61 -8.66
CA ARG A 61 -17.52 22.74 -8.41
C ARG A 61 -17.59 23.88 -9.43
N GLY A 62 -18.55 23.87 -10.35
CA GLY A 62 -18.80 24.97 -11.30
C GLY A 62 -17.75 25.14 -12.42
N SER A 63 -16.51 24.66 -12.23
CA SER A 63 -15.44 24.69 -13.24
C SER A 63 -15.01 23.27 -13.65
N PRO A 64 -14.89 22.97 -14.96
CA PRO A 64 -14.34 21.71 -15.46
C PRO A 64 -12.96 21.37 -14.88
N VAL A 65 -12.14 22.39 -14.60
CA VAL A 65 -10.79 22.26 -14.02
C VAL A 65 -10.86 21.69 -12.59
N LEU A 66 -11.70 22.28 -11.74
CA LEU A 66 -11.87 21.85 -10.34
C LEU A 66 -12.43 20.43 -10.22
N ASN A 67 -13.20 19.99 -11.21
CA ASN A 67 -13.77 18.66 -11.29
C ASN A 67 -12.70 17.60 -11.61
N ILE A 68 -11.74 17.91 -12.48
CA ILE A 68 -10.61 17.04 -12.82
C ILE A 68 -9.66 16.90 -11.63
N ASP A 69 -9.39 17.99 -10.91
CA ASP A 69 -8.55 17.99 -9.71
C ASP A 69 -9.10 17.07 -8.60
N SER A 70 -10.40 17.14 -8.32
CA SER A 70 -11.08 16.26 -7.34
C SER A 70 -10.92 14.77 -7.65
N ARG A 71 -11.10 14.39 -8.92
CA ARG A 71 -10.93 12.99 -9.34
C ARG A 71 -9.47 12.56 -9.25
N SER A 72 -8.56 13.43 -9.68
CA SER A 72 -7.11 13.23 -9.55
C SER A 72 -6.72 12.96 -8.09
N GLU A 73 -7.21 13.75 -7.14
CA GLU A 73 -6.93 13.56 -5.70
C GLU A 73 -7.43 12.21 -5.18
N THR A 74 -8.59 11.76 -5.66
CA THR A 74 -9.13 10.44 -5.30
C THR A 74 -8.20 9.32 -5.80
N PHE A 75 -7.71 9.42 -7.03
CA PHE A 75 -6.74 8.47 -7.56
C PHE A 75 -5.39 8.54 -6.85
N VAL A 76 -4.89 9.73 -6.51
CA VAL A 76 -3.66 9.89 -5.72
C VAL A 76 -3.77 9.17 -4.38
N LYS A 77 -4.92 9.27 -3.69
CA LYS A 77 -5.17 8.52 -2.44
C LYS A 77 -5.34 7.00 -2.66
N ALA A 78 -5.79 6.58 -3.83
CA ALA A 78 -5.96 5.17 -4.16
C ALA A 78 -4.64 4.45 -4.48
N ILE A 79 -3.61 5.16 -4.97
CA ILE A 79 -2.33 4.56 -5.39
C ILE A 79 -1.65 3.75 -4.26
N PRO A 80 -1.44 4.29 -3.04
CA PRO A 80 -0.84 3.51 -1.96
C PRO A 80 -1.68 2.28 -1.58
N LEU A 81 -3.01 2.41 -1.60
CA LEU A 81 -3.93 1.32 -1.31
C LEU A 81 -3.84 0.20 -2.36
N LEU A 82 -3.64 0.54 -3.64
CA LEU A 82 -3.42 -0.44 -4.69
C LEU A 82 -2.12 -1.21 -4.48
N PHE A 83 -1.01 -0.52 -4.21
CA PHE A 83 0.28 -1.16 -3.94
C PHE A 83 0.22 -2.11 -2.73
N VAL A 84 -0.33 -1.63 -1.61
CA VAL A 84 -0.53 -2.46 -0.41
C VAL A 84 -1.46 -3.64 -0.71
N GLY A 85 -2.58 -3.41 -1.42
CA GLY A 85 -3.53 -4.43 -1.81
C GLY A 85 -2.91 -5.55 -2.66
N ILE A 86 -2.08 -5.19 -3.65
CA ILE A 86 -1.33 -6.14 -4.48
C ILE A 86 -0.46 -7.05 -3.59
N GLY A 87 0.26 -6.45 -2.63
CA GLY A 87 1.07 -7.19 -1.67
C GLY A 87 0.25 -8.16 -0.81
N ILE A 88 -0.83 -7.65 -0.21
CA ILE A 88 -1.73 -8.45 0.65
C ILE A 88 -2.31 -9.64 -0.12
N CYS A 89 -2.69 -9.46 -1.40
CA CYS A 89 -3.18 -10.56 -2.23
C CYS A 89 -2.17 -11.71 -2.34
N ILE A 90 -0.86 -11.42 -2.43
CA ILE A 90 0.19 -12.44 -2.50
C ILE A 90 0.31 -13.19 -1.17
N ALA A 91 0.32 -12.46 -0.04
CA ALA A 91 0.38 -13.06 1.29
C ALA A 91 -0.81 -13.99 1.54
N PHE A 92 -2.04 -13.51 1.28
CA PHE A 92 -3.27 -14.31 1.44
C PHE A 92 -3.24 -15.56 0.57
N ARG A 93 -2.66 -15.47 -0.63
CA ARG A 93 -2.55 -16.62 -1.51
C ARG A 93 -1.58 -17.70 -1.02
N ALA A 94 -0.62 -17.33 -0.18
CA ALA A 94 0.26 -18.25 0.54
C ALA A 94 -0.36 -18.81 1.83
N GLY A 95 -1.58 -18.39 2.20
CA GLY A 95 -2.26 -18.81 3.42
C GLY A 95 -1.77 -18.10 4.68
N VAL A 96 -1.15 -16.92 4.53
CA VAL A 96 -0.72 -16.08 5.67
C VAL A 96 -1.37 -14.71 5.58
N ILE A 97 -1.62 -14.10 6.73
CA ILE A 97 -2.25 -12.78 6.85
C ILE A 97 -1.16 -11.74 7.11
N ASN A 98 -1.13 -10.68 6.30
CA ASN A 98 -0.24 -9.54 6.51
C ASN A 98 -1.04 -8.29 6.89
N VAL A 99 -1.08 -7.97 8.18
CA VAL A 99 -1.65 -6.72 8.71
C VAL A 99 -0.57 -5.63 8.80
N GLY A 100 0.69 -5.98 8.53
CA GLY A 100 1.87 -5.14 8.69
C GLY A 100 2.17 -4.22 7.50
N GLY A 101 1.19 -4.02 6.61
CA GLY A 101 1.37 -3.20 5.41
C GLY A 101 1.79 -1.77 5.75
N GLU A 102 1.30 -1.22 6.86
CA GLU A 102 1.67 0.11 7.36
C GLU A 102 3.16 0.19 7.73
N GLY A 103 3.67 -0.76 8.52
CA GLY A 103 5.09 -0.79 8.90
C GLY A 103 6.02 -1.05 7.71
N GLN A 104 5.59 -1.89 6.78
CA GLN A 104 6.33 -2.16 5.53
C GLN A 104 6.36 -0.92 4.62
N MET A 105 5.26 -0.18 4.55
CA MET A 105 5.16 1.10 3.85
C MET A 105 6.08 2.14 4.49
N ILE A 106 6.10 2.25 5.83
CA ILE A 106 7.01 3.13 6.57
C ILE A 106 8.48 2.76 6.29
N ALA A 107 8.82 1.49 6.39
CA ALA A 107 10.19 1.03 6.11
C ALA A 107 10.61 1.33 4.66
N GLY A 108 9.72 1.11 3.70
CA GLY A 108 9.94 1.49 2.30
C GLY A 108 10.09 3.00 2.11
N ALA A 109 9.26 3.81 2.75
CA ALA A 109 9.36 5.27 2.71
C ALA A 109 10.70 5.77 3.27
N VAL A 110 11.14 5.23 4.40
CA VAL A 110 12.42 5.58 5.02
C VAL A 110 13.59 5.26 4.10
N VAL A 111 13.66 4.03 3.58
CA VAL A 111 14.77 3.59 2.72
C VAL A 111 14.74 4.32 1.37
N GLY A 112 13.57 4.45 0.75
CA GLY A 112 13.38 5.18 -0.50
C GLY A 112 13.77 6.65 -0.39
N THR A 113 13.32 7.31 0.68
CA THR A 113 13.66 8.71 0.96
C THR A 113 15.15 8.89 1.25
N ALA A 114 15.75 8.02 2.07
CA ALA A 114 17.18 8.09 2.36
C ALA A 114 17.99 7.99 1.07
N VAL A 115 17.73 6.96 0.23
CA VAL A 115 18.39 6.80 -1.08
C VAL A 115 18.15 8.02 -1.97
N ALA A 116 16.93 8.55 -2.02
CA ALA A 116 16.64 9.70 -2.86
C ALA A 116 17.36 10.99 -2.42
N LEU A 117 17.62 11.17 -1.12
CA LEU A 117 18.39 12.31 -0.59
C LEU A 117 19.88 12.18 -0.92
N GLU A 118 20.45 10.97 -0.92
CA GLU A 118 21.86 10.74 -1.32
C GLU A 118 22.14 11.17 -2.77
N MET A 119 21.18 10.98 -3.67
CA MET A 119 21.35 11.19 -5.11
C MET A 119 21.57 12.67 -5.50
N GLU A 120 21.43 13.61 -4.57
CA GLU A 120 21.70 15.05 -4.78
C GLU A 120 22.90 15.54 -3.93
N SER A 121 23.81 14.64 -3.52
CA SER A 121 25.00 14.99 -2.70
C SER A 121 24.65 15.67 -1.35
N ILE A 122 23.45 15.42 -0.83
CA ILE A 122 23.14 15.69 0.59
C ILE A 122 23.81 14.55 1.38
N PRO A 123 24.60 14.84 2.42
CA PRO A 123 25.45 13.85 3.05
C PRO A 123 24.60 12.75 3.71
N GLY A 124 24.66 11.54 3.19
CA GLY A 124 24.34 10.36 3.98
C GLY A 124 25.06 9.09 3.52
N ILE A 125 24.34 7.97 3.57
CA ILE A 125 24.85 6.61 3.76
C ILE A 125 25.62 6.05 2.54
N PHE A 126 25.41 6.57 1.32
CA PHE A 126 25.96 5.98 0.07
C PHE A 126 26.78 6.98 -0.78
N THR A 127 27.70 7.69 -0.12
CA THR A 127 28.56 8.75 -0.70
C THR A 127 29.60 8.30 -1.74
N TRP A 128 29.72 7.01 -2.05
CA TRP A 128 30.72 6.44 -2.97
C TRP A 128 30.27 6.31 -4.44
N VAL A 129 29.01 6.61 -4.76
CA VAL A 129 28.49 6.51 -6.13
C VAL A 129 28.42 7.92 -6.73
N PRO A 130 29.10 8.21 -7.86
CA PRO A 130 28.93 9.47 -8.58
C PRO A 130 27.51 9.51 -9.18
N TRP A 131 26.67 10.44 -8.69
CA TRP A 131 25.30 10.61 -9.16
C TRP A 131 25.14 11.78 -10.15
N ASP A 132 26.21 12.55 -10.35
CA ASP A 132 26.27 13.64 -11.33
C ASP A 132 25.98 13.04 -12.73
N ASP A 133 24.89 13.49 -13.36
CA ASP A 133 24.35 13.03 -14.66
C ASP A 133 23.59 11.67 -14.70
N PHE A 134 23.04 11.21 -13.59
CA PHE A 134 22.21 9.99 -13.62
C PHE A 134 20.88 10.22 -14.37
N PRO A 135 20.50 9.37 -15.36
CA PRO A 135 19.26 9.55 -16.11
C PRO A 135 18.02 9.53 -15.20
N ARG A 136 17.10 10.47 -15.41
CA ARG A 136 15.87 10.62 -14.60
C ARG A 136 15.05 9.34 -14.46
N LEU A 137 15.01 8.50 -15.50
CA LEU A 137 14.27 7.23 -15.43
C LEU A 137 14.98 6.22 -14.51
N ALA A 138 16.31 6.23 -14.52
CA ALA A 138 17.13 5.32 -13.72
C ALA A 138 17.10 5.71 -12.24
N SER A 139 17.13 7.01 -11.91
CA SER A 139 16.99 7.50 -10.53
C SER A 139 15.66 7.08 -9.90
N ILE A 140 14.55 7.29 -10.63
CA ILE A 140 13.21 6.86 -10.19
C ILE A 140 13.19 5.35 -9.95
N THR A 141 13.77 4.57 -10.87
CA THR A 141 13.79 3.10 -10.75
C THR A 141 14.59 2.65 -9.52
N VAL A 142 15.74 3.27 -9.26
CA VAL A 142 16.57 2.97 -8.09
C VAL A 142 15.84 3.31 -6.79
N VAL A 143 15.18 4.47 -6.71
CA VAL A 143 14.41 4.90 -5.53
C VAL A 143 13.19 4.00 -5.28
N MET A 144 12.46 3.63 -6.34
CA MET A 144 11.35 2.68 -6.21
C MET A 144 11.86 1.30 -5.80
N PHE A 145 12.96 0.84 -6.38
CA PHE A 145 13.53 -0.46 -6.03
C PHE A 145 14.06 -0.47 -4.59
N SER A 146 14.68 0.60 -4.11
CA SER A 146 15.13 0.70 -2.72
C SER A 146 13.97 0.72 -1.74
N ALA A 147 12.87 1.42 -2.05
CA ALA A 147 11.64 1.39 -1.27
C ALA A 147 11.02 -0.02 -1.23
N PHE A 148 11.01 -0.72 -2.38
CA PHE A 148 10.60 -2.13 -2.45
C PHE A 148 11.49 -3.00 -1.57
N VAL A 149 12.81 -2.85 -1.63
CA VAL A 149 13.74 -3.62 -0.80
C VAL A 149 13.52 -3.33 0.70
N GLY A 150 13.35 -2.07 1.08
CA GLY A 150 13.09 -1.67 2.47
C GLY A 150 11.83 -2.34 3.03
N GLY A 151 10.72 -2.27 2.30
CA GLY A 151 9.48 -2.94 2.67
C GLY A 151 9.60 -4.47 2.66
N ALA A 152 10.33 -5.04 1.69
CA ALA A 152 10.55 -6.47 1.57
C ALA A 152 11.37 -7.05 2.72
N VAL A 153 12.45 -6.36 3.13
CA VAL A 153 13.24 -6.70 4.31
C VAL A 153 12.37 -6.64 5.56
N TRP A 154 11.58 -5.57 5.73
CA TRP A 154 10.69 -5.45 6.89
C TRP A 154 9.64 -6.56 6.96
N GLY A 155 8.99 -6.85 5.83
CA GLY A 155 8.02 -7.95 5.73
C GLY A 155 8.64 -9.33 5.93
N SER A 156 9.89 -9.52 5.50
CA SER A 156 10.62 -10.78 5.68
C SER A 156 10.76 -11.16 7.16
N ILE A 157 10.90 -10.19 8.08
CA ILE A 157 11.04 -10.45 9.52
C ILE A 157 9.81 -11.21 10.02
N ALA A 158 8.61 -10.69 9.76
CA ALA A 158 7.36 -11.36 10.11
C ALA A 158 7.22 -12.74 9.43
N GLY A 159 7.63 -12.84 8.15
CA GLY A 159 7.61 -14.08 7.39
C GLY A 159 8.53 -15.16 7.99
N VAL A 160 9.73 -14.80 8.43
CA VAL A 160 10.68 -15.72 9.06
C VAL A 160 10.16 -16.16 10.43
N LEU A 161 9.66 -15.22 11.24
CA LEU A 161 9.04 -15.52 12.54
C LEU A 161 7.88 -16.52 12.39
N LYS A 162 7.03 -16.33 11.39
CA LYS A 162 5.94 -17.28 11.09
C LYS A 162 6.46 -18.63 10.60
N ALA A 163 7.36 -18.64 9.61
CA ALA A 163 7.77 -19.85 8.91
C ALA A 163 8.64 -20.79 9.75
N TYR A 164 9.50 -20.24 10.60
CA TYR A 164 10.48 -21.01 11.38
C TYR A 164 10.10 -21.14 12.84
N PHE A 165 9.53 -20.10 13.44
CA PHE A 165 9.22 -20.06 14.86
C PHE A 165 7.72 -20.23 15.15
N ASN A 166 6.89 -20.38 14.12
CA ASN A 166 5.44 -20.54 14.22
C ASN A 166 4.75 -19.43 15.04
N VAL A 167 5.33 -18.22 15.03
CA VAL A 167 4.75 -17.03 15.67
C VAL A 167 3.48 -16.63 14.92
N ASN A 168 2.48 -16.13 15.65
CA ASN A 168 1.27 -15.58 15.04
C ASN A 168 1.62 -14.34 14.19
N GLU A 169 1.38 -14.45 12.89
CA GLU A 169 1.67 -13.45 11.87
C GLU A 169 0.88 -12.16 12.07
N ILE A 170 -0.33 -12.21 12.65
CA ILE A 170 -1.13 -11.03 12.93
C ILE A 170 -0.46 -10.21 14.04
N LEU A 171 -0.10 -10.88 15.15
CA LEU A 171 0.56 -10.21 16.27
C LEU A 171 1.94 -9.68 15.88
N SER A 172 2.76 -10.47 15.19
CA SER A 172 4.11 -10.04 14.81
C SER A 172 4.08 -8.85 13.85
N THR A 173 3.16 -8.83 12.89
CA THR A 173 3.03 -7.71 11.95
C THR A 173 2.53 -6.43 12.61
N ILE A 174 1.56 -6.51 13.53
CA ILE A 174 1.09 -5.33 14.28
C ILE A 174 2.21 -4.76 15.17
N MET A 175 2.96 -5.61 15.87
CA MET A 175 4.08 -5.17 16.70
C MET A 175 5.18 -4.50 15.85
N LEU A 176 5.47 -5.06 14.67
CA LEU A 176 6.44 -4.49 13.74
C LEU A 176 6.01 -3.15 13.15
N ASN A 177 4.72 -2.85 13.02
CA ASN A 177 4.26 -1.51 12.62
C ASN A 177 4.69 -0.46 13.64
N GLN A 178 4.50 -0.74 14.93
CA GLN A 178 4.90 0.18 15.99
C GLN A 178 6.41 0.40 16.01
N ILE A 179 7.19 -0.67 15.83
CA ILE A 179 8.66 -0.56 15.73
C ILE A 179 9.05 0.28 14.52
N ALA A 180 8.44 0.07 13.35
CA ALA A 180 8.73 0.84 12.14
C ALA A 180 8.48 2.33 12.35
N PHE A 181 7.34 2.67 12.98
CA PHE A 181 7.01 4.05 13.32
C PHE A 181 8.06 4.70 14.24
N GLN A 182 8.50 3.99 15.28
CA GLN A 182 9.53 4.50 16.20
C GLN A 182 10.90 4.65 15.51
N VAL A 183 11.28 3.71 14.65
CA VAL A 183 12.52 3.78 13.86
C VAL A 183 12.48 4.97 12.91
N MET A 184 11.39 5.16 12.18
CA MET A 184 11.20 6.32 11.31
C MET A 184 11.30 7.62 12.11
N PHE A 185 10.64 7.71 13.26
CA PHE A 185 10.65 8.91 14.09
C PHE A 185 12.03 9.21 14.69
N TYR A 186 12.79 8.16 15.05
CA TYR A 186 14.18 8.28 15.47
C TYR A 186 15.05 8.86 14.35
N LEU A 187 14.95 8.31 13.14
CA LEU A 187 15.72 8.80 11.98
C LEU A 187 15.32 10.22 11.57
N LEU A 188 14.04 10.57 11.62
CA LEU A 188 13.54 11.92 11.31
C LEU A 188 13.94 12.99 12.33
N LYS A 189 14.35 12.60 13.53
CA LYS A 189 14.92 13.51 14.55
C LYS A 189 16.46 13.48 14.58
N GLY A 190 17.05 12.46 13.98
CA GLY A 190 18.48 12.32 13.79
C GLY A 190 18.88 12.72 12.37
N ASP A 191 19.50 11.78 11.67
CA ASP A 191 20.23 12.03 10.42
C ASP A 191 19.35 12.46 9.24
N LEU A 192 18.07 12.09 9.21
CA LEU A 192 17.16 12.47 8.13
C LEU A 192 16.47 13.83 8.37
N GLN A 193 16.68 14.46 9.52
CA GLN A 193 16.07 15.76 9.78
C GLN A 193 16.66 16.83 8.87
N ASP A 194 15.82 17.73 8.35
CA ASP A 194 16.29 18.94 7.69
C ASP A 194 17.23 19.73 8.63
N PRO A 195 18.51 19.96 8.26
CA PRO A 195 19.47 20.66 9.11
C PRO A 195 18.97 22.05 9.55
N ARG A 196 18.16 22.71 8.72
CA ARG A 196 17.56 24.02 9.03
C ARG A 196 16.54 23.94 10.16
N GLN A 197 15.90 22.79 10.33
CA GLN A 197 14.93 22.55 11.39
C GLN A 197 15.62 22.03 12.66
N GLN A 198 16.73 21.31 12.52
CA GLN A 198 17.51 20.82 13.65
C GLN A 198 18.13 21.95 14.48
N SER A 199 18.57 23.04 13.83
CA SER A 199 19.11 24.23 14.54
C SER A 199 18.04 25.13 15.17
N ARG A 200 16.74 24.85 14.96
CA ARG A 200 15.64 25.70 15.46
C ARG A 200 15.02 25.07 16.71
N ALA A 201 14.93 25.83 17.80
CA ALA A 201 14.18 25.42 18.98
C ALA A 201 12.69 25.18 18.59
N GLY A 202 12.20 23.96 18.80
CA GLY A 202 10.86 23.54 18.35
C GLY A 202 10.79 23.12 16.87
N GLY A 203 11.91 22.75 16.26
CA GLY A 203 11.97 22.22 14.89
C GLY A 203 11.02 21.04 14.67
N ILE A 204 10.42 20.97 13.48
CA ILE A 204 9.47 19.92 13.11
C ILE A 204 10.28 18.70 12.63
N ALA A 205 9.81 17.48 12.91
CA ALA A 205 10.41 16.25 12.40
C ALA A 205 10.04 16.07 10.92
N LYS A 206 10.79 16.73 10.03
CA LYS A 206 10.63 16.68 8.57
C LYS A 206 11.99 16.62 7.89
N THR A 207 12.05 15.87 6.79
CA THR A 207 13.23 15.78 5.94
C THR A 207 13.37 17.02 5.05
N VAL A 208 14.54 17.15 4.42
CA VAL A 208 14.69 17.98 3.22
C VAL A 208 13.74 17.46 2.14
N LYS A 209 13.26 18.35 1.26
CA LYS A 209 12.43 17.95 0.12
C LYS A 209 13.27 17.06 -0.81
N VAL A 210 12.73 15.88 -1.11
CA VAL A 210 13.31 14.92 -2.06
C VAL A 210 13.58 15.59 -3.42
N PRO A 211 14.71 15.32 -4.09
CA PRO A 211 15.09 15.97 -5.35
C PRO A 211 14.03 15.86 -6.44
N GLU A 212 13.94 16.82 -7.37
CA GLU A 212 12.89 16.77 -8.40
C GLU A 212 13.09 15.65 -9.42
N HIS A 213 14.35 15.28 -9.69
CA HIS A 213 14.71 14.23 -10.65
C HIS A 213 14.42 12.80 -10.13
N THR A 214 14.17 12.62 -8.83
CA THR A 214 13.76 11.33 -8.22
C THR A 214 12.25 11.20 -8.07
N ARG A 215 11.49 12.29 -8.30
CA ARG A 215 10.02 12.28 -8.22
C ARG A 215 9.40 11.70 -9.48
N LEU A 216 8.38 10.86 -9.29
CA LEU A 216 7.56 10.35 -10.38
C LEU A 216 6.98 11.51 -11.20
N PRO A 217 7.02 11.45 -12.54
CA PRO A 217 6.49 12.50 -13.39
C PRO A 217 4.98 12.62 -13.16
N ARG A 218 4.52 13.87 -13.03
CA ARG A 218 3.09 14.18 -12.99
C ARG A 218 2.47 13.91 -14.35
N LEU A 219 1.26 13.38 -14.33
CA LEU A 219 0.50 13.00 -15.51
C LEU A 219 -0.23 14.23 -16.07
N THR A 220 0.52 15.19 -16.61
CA THR A 220 -0.04 16.45 -17.16
C THR A 220 -0.21 16.42 -18.69
N TRP A 221 0.07 15.29 -19.34
CA TRP A 221 0.05 15.18 -20.82
C TRP A 221 -1.35 15.18 -21.45
N PHE A 222 -2.40 14.99 -20.64
CA PHE A 222 -3.80 14.99 -21.09
C PHE A 222 -4.61 16.19 -20.59
N THR A 223 -4.02 17.08 -19.79
CA THR A 223 -4.72 18.26 -19.23
C THR A 223 -3.74 19.41 -19.02
N ASP A 224 -4.10 20.63 -19.45
CA ASP A 224 -3.33 21.87 -19.22
C ASP A 224 -3.33 22.37 -17.75
N VAL A 225 -3.76 21.51 -16.82
CA VAL A 225 -3.95 21.81 -15.39
C VAL A 225 -2.88 21.08 -14.59
N ASN A 226 -2.32 21.75 -13.58
CA ASN A 226 -1.32 21.17 -12.67
C ASN A 226 -1.95 20.18 -11.68
N ILE A 227 -2.31 18.99 -12.16
CA ILE A 227 -2.86 17.91 -11.35
C ILE A 227 -1.77 17.20 -10.54
N ARG A 228 -2.12 16.75 -9.33
CA ARG A 228 -1.22 15.97 -8.45
C ARG A 228 -1.06 14.51 -8.87
N LEU A 229 -1.88 14.02 -9.80
CA LEU A 229 -1.77 12.67 -10.32
C LEU A 229 -0.40 12.44 -10.97
N HIS A 230 0.23 11.32 -10.63
CA HIS A 230 1.57 10.96 -11.09
C HIS A 230 1.57 9.56 -11.70
N ALA A 231 2.65 9.24 -12.43
CA ALA A 231 2.82 7.96 -13.13
C ALA A 231 2.73 6.72 -12.22
N GLY A 232 2.71 6.88 -10.89
CA GLY A 232 2.52 5.80 -9.92
C GLY A 232 1.21 5.03 -10.12
N LEU A 233 0.16 5.66 -10.64
CA LEU A 233 -1.08 4.96 -10.98
C LEU A 233 -0.86 3.92 -12.09
N LEU A 234 -0.15 4.31 -13.15
CA LEU A 234 0.17 3.40 -14.26
C LEU A 234 1.08 2.27 -13.80
N VAL A 235 2.05 2.57 -12.93
CA VAL A 235 2.93 1.56 -12.34
C VAL A 235 2.13 0.59 -11.47
N ALA A 236 1.22 1.07 -10.62
CA ALA A 236 0.38 0.22 -9.78
C ALA A 236 -0.50 -0.73 -10.60
N ILE A 237 -1.12 -0.23 -11.67
CA ILE A 237 -1.93 -1.06 -12.58
C ILE A 237 -1.05 -2.10 -13.31
N ALA A 238 0.10 -1.67 -13.83
CA ALA A 238 1.04 -2.57 -14.50
C ALA A 238 1.53 -3.69 -13.55
N LEU A 239 1.86 -3.34 -12.30
CA LEU A 239 2.25 -4.31 -11.28
C LEU A 239 1.09 -5.23 -10.87
N ALA A 240 -0.15 -4.75 -10.80
CA ALA A 240 -1.31 -5.60 -10.54
C ALA A 240 -1.48 -6.67 -11.62
N VAL A 241 -1.34 -6.29 -12.90
CA VAL A 241 -1.37 -7.22 -14.03
C VAL A 241 -0.19 -8.20 -13.96
N LEU A 242 1.02 -7.71 -13.66
CA LEU A 242 2.21 -8.54 -13.52
C LEU A 242 2.05 -9.56 -12.38
N VAL A 243 1.52 -9.16 -11.24
CA VAL A 243 1.24 -10.06 -10.10
C VAL A 243 0.15 -11.07 -10.44
N TYR A 244 -0.89 -10.67 -11.18
CA TYR A 244 -1.88 -11.61 -11.70
C TYR A 244 -1.21 -12.69 -12.58
N VAL A 245 -0.38 -12.28 -13.54
CA VAL A 245 0.38 -13.21 -14.40
C VAL A 245 1.31 -14.08 -13.55
N LEU A 246 2.04 -13.50 -12.59
CA LEU A 246 2.92 -14.24 -11.69
C LEU A 246 2.15 -15.32 -10.91
N LEU A 247 0.99 -14.98 -10.32
CA LEU A 247 0.23 -15.92 -9.52
C LEU A 247 -0.42 -17.03 -10.37
N TRP A 248 -0.93 -16.70 -11.56
CA TRP A 248 -1.76 -17.61 -12.35
C TRP A 248 -1.04 -18.30 -13.51
N ARG A 249 0.01 -17.70 -14.06
CA ARG A 249 0.72 -18.20 -15.24
C ARG A 249 2.13 -18.73 -14.96
N THR A 250 2.63 -18.66 -13.73
CA THR A 250 3.98 -19.17 -13.40
C THR A 250 3.98 -20.33 -12.41
N THR A 251 5.06 -21.11 -12.43
CA THR A 251 5.32 -22.21 -11.48
C THR A 251 5.53 -21.70 -10.05
N TYR A 252 6.10 -20.51 -9.91
CA TYR A 252 6.26 -19.85 -8.62
C TYR A 252 4.91 -19.52 -7.99
N GLY A 253 4.01 -18.90 -8.77
CA GLY A 253 2.63 -18.67 -8.36
C GLY A 253 1.90 -19.96 -7.99
N TYR A 254 2.05 -21.03 -8.77
CA TYR A 254 1.48 -22.34 -8.42
C TYR A 254 1.92 -22.83 -7.03
N ARG A 255 3.21 -22.72 -6.70
CA ARG A 255 3.73 -23.15 -5.38
C ARG A 255 3.15 -22.35 -4.23
N ILE A 256 3.05 -21.03 -4.36
CA ILE A 256 2.40 -20.16 -3.37
C ILE A 256 0.95 -20.61 -3.14
N ARG A 257 0.19 -20.78 -4.23
CA ARG A 257 -1.22 -21.19 -4.19
C ARG A 257 -1.42 -22.58 -3.57
N ALA A 258 -0.53 -23.52 -3.88
CA ALA A 258 -0.57 -24.86 -3.32
C ALA A 258 -0.34 -24.85 -1.81
N VAL A 259 0.65 -24.07 -1.35
CA VAL A 259 0.94 -23.89 0.08
C VAL A 259 -0.26 -23.28 0.81
N GLY A 260 -0.85 -22.22 0.27
CA GLY A 260 -2.00 -21.56 0.91
C GLY A 260 -3.26 -22.43 0.98
N LYS A 261 -3.44 -23.37 0.03
CA LYS A 261 -4.57 -24.31 0.07
C LYS A 261 -4.36 -25.44 1.09
N ASN A 262 -3.20 -26.08 1.06
CA ASN A 262 -2.88 -27.16 2.00
C ASN A 262 -1.36 -27.30 2.16
N PRO A 263 -0.78 -26.76 3.24
CA PRO A 263 0.66 -26.84 3.49
C PRO A 263 1.19 -28.28 3.62
N ARG A 264 0.38 -29.21 4.15
CA ARG A 264 0.78 -30.62 4.31
C ARG A 264 0.89 -31.29 2.95
N ALA A 265 -0.14 -31.18 2.11
CA ALA A 265 -0.12 -31.73 0.75
C ALA A 265 0.99 -31.11 -0.10
N ALA A 266 1.21 -29.79 0.01
CA ALA A 266 2.30 -29.11 -0.68
C ALA A 266 3.68 -29.68 -0.28
N ARG A 267 3.88 -30.00 1.01
CA ARG A 267 5.12 -30.62 1.49
C ARG A 267 5.32 -32.03 0.94
N TYR A 268 4.26 -32.84 0.87
CA TYR A 268 4.32 -34.16 0.23
C TYR A 268 4.67 -34.09 -1.26
N ALA A 269 4.23 -33.03 -1.95
CA ALA A 269 4.59 -32.74 -3.34
C ALA A 269 6.00 -32.13 -3.51
N GLY A 270 6.83 -32.10 -2.46
CA GLY A 270 8.20 -31.59 -2.51
C GLY A 270 8.34 -30.07 -2.42
N ILE A 271 7.27 -29.32 -2.14
CA ILE A 271 7.31 -27.86 -2.02
C ILE A 271 7.80 -27.46 -0.62
N ASN A 272 8.84 -26.62 -0.56
CA ASN A 272 9.30 -26.06 0.71
C ASN A 272 8.36 -24.96 1.22
N VAL A 273 7.38 -25.36 2.04
CA VAL A 273 6.37 -24.48 2.66
C VAL A 273 7.00 -23.27 3.36
N ARG A 274 8.06 -23.48 4.16
CA ARG A 274 8.67 -22.41 4.96
C ARG A 274 9.21 -21.29 4.07
N ARG A 275 9.92 -21.66 3.01
CA ARG A 275 10.43 -20.69 2.03
C ARG A 275 9.30 -19.95 1.31
N GLN A 276 8.21 -20.65 0.94
CA GLN A 276 7.08 -20.00 0.27
C GLN A 276 6.40 -18.96 1.17
N VAL A 277 6.26 -19.24 2.47
CA VAL A 277 5.71 -18.28 3.45
C VAL A 277 6.60 -17.04 3.56
N VAL A 278 7.93 -17.22 3.70
CA VAL A 278 8.87 -16.09 3.76
C VAL A 278 8.81 -15.28 2.48
N TYR A 279 8.86 -15.92 1.31
CA TYR A 279 8.83 -15.18 0.06
C TYR A 279 7.50 -14.44 -0.16
N ALA A 280 6.37 -15.01 0.25
CA ALA A 280 5.10 -14.33 0.17
C ALA A 280 5.08 -13.04 1.00
N MET A 281 5.67 -13.06 2.20
CA MET A 281 5.82 -11.87 3.05
C MET A 281 6.86 -10.88 2.51
N VAL A 282 7.94 -11.36 1.88
CA VAL A 282 8.93 -10.51 1.18
C VAL A 282 8.26 -9.75 0.04
N TRP A 283 7.54 -10.44 -0.85
CA TRP A 283 6.82 -9.78 -1.95
C TRP A 283 5.72 -8.86 -1.44
N SER A 284 4.94 -9.30 -0.45
CA SER A 284 3.91 -8.46 0.14
C SER A 284 4.49 -7.19 0.76
N GLY A 285 5.59 -7.32 1.50
CA GLY A 285 6.29 -6.20 2.11
C GLY A 285 6.90 -5.28 1.07
N GLY A 286 7.46 -5.81 -0.01
CA GLY A 286 8.05 -4.99 -1.06
C GLY A 286 7.01 -4.15 -1.80
N PHE A 287 5.86 -4.71 -2.15
CA PHE A 287 4.78 -3.92 -2.75
C PHE A 287 4.19 -2.92 -1.76
N ALA A 288 4.05 -3.26 -0.48
CA ALA A 288 3.67 -2.28 0.54
C ALA A 288 4.73 -1.17 0.71
N GLY A 289 6.02 -1.49 0.59
CA GLY A 289 7.12 -0.53 0.61
C GLY A 289 7.05 0.50 -0.51
N LEU A 290 6.66 0.08 -1.72
CA LEU A 290 6.41 0.98 -2.85
C LEU A 290 5.28 1.98 -2.58
N ALA A 291 4.33 1.65 -1.71
CA ALA A 291 3.25 2.57 -1.34
C ALA A 291 3.74 3.77 -0.52
N GLY A 292 4.96 3.68 0.03
CA GLY A 292 5.55 4.71 0.88
C GLY A 292 6.32 5.80 0.13
N ILE A 293 6.53 5.66 -1.19
CA ILE A 293 7.36 6.56 -2.01
C ILE A 293 6.59 7.19 -3.18
#